data_AF-A0A7T5RDG5-F1
#
_entry.id   AF-A0A7T5RDG5-F1
#
_cell.length_a   1.000
_cell.length_b   1.000
_cell.length_c   1.000
_cell.angle_alpha   90.00
_cell.angle_beta   90.00
_cell.angle_gamma   90.00
#
_symmetry.space_group_name_H-M   'P 1'
#
loop_
_entity.id
_entity.type
_entity.pdbx_description
1 polymer ?
#
loop_
_entity_poly.entity_id
_entity_poly.type
_entity_poly.pdbx_seq_one_letter_code
_entity_poly.pdbx_strand_id
1 'polypeptide(L)'
;MLGLNLTVKNDDLIDVMGDIYAKTPEALNRLLKELRKSGYEVEDLRQSDYRKKDGVPVATMEINGWSLWFAKLPNLRFGICGTCHQQISTTGIQSHGHKCEKCGAVTYYELVDGSTFTFVFNNDEERGMFAPELRMKVKEWDTENGILYLYPEFLKGGLSVVTGEKAEAYLKRNEGKWSYGSVGQGKLIAIKYDLNWNRNTAVIEPYDHYGSYWNHKIVKVWKGKQYAEYDRLPIPETISIYESWHWAPLPVSTTLHRRILSAARQTDDKGWHYQDGRPWFTSGHWTEMAKFIRHFTKLDADAFDRAWPSFRRDGPGGIDDFAHFCHKEAVTRDEPNVGNVLVALGKQLDGEHVTKQESEAAIRGLDDPMTRNFLKGLQRR
;
A
#
# COMPACT_ATOMS: atom_id res chain seq x y z
N MET A 1 1.09 16.29 19.30
CA MET A 1 0.55 15.62 20.49
C MET A 1 -0.86 15.13 20.15
N LEU A 2 -1.07 13.81 20.15
CA LEU A 2 -2.10 13.06 19.41
C LEU A 2 -3.58 13.26 19.83
N GLY A 3 -3.97 14.42 20.38
CA GLY A 3 -5.34 14.64 20.90
C GLY A 3 -5.71 13.74 22.09
N LEU A 4 -4.76 12.95 22.58
CA LEU A 4 -4.88 12.13 23.79
C LEU A 4 -4.67 13.02 25.01
N ASN A 5 -5.45 12.79 26.09
CA ASN A 5 -5.34 13.54 27.34
C ASN A 5 -4.14 13.04 28.17
N LEU A 6 -2.96 13.05 27.56
CA LEU A 6 -1.69 12.80 28.23
C LEU A 6 -1.30 14.11 28.94
N THR A 7 -1.77 14.27 30.17
CA THR A 7 -1.46 15.44 31.00
C THR A 7 0.06 15.57 31.20
N VAL A 8 0.67 16.49 30.45
CA VAL A 8 1.82 17.36 30.81
C VAL A 8 2.86 16.75 31.77
N LYS A 9 3.46 15.63 31.36
CA LYS A 9 4.85 15.28 31.72
C LYS A 9 5.58 14.93 30.41
N ASN A 10 5.68 15.93 29.54
CA ASN A 10 5.88 15.78 28.08
C ASN A 10 7.22 15.20 27.61
N ASP A 11 8.16 14.90 28.51
CA ASP A 11 9.48 14.39 28.10
C ASP A 11 9.64 12.87 28.22
N ASP A 12 8.71 12.15 28.85
CA ASP A 12 8.79 10.69 29.01
C ASP A 12 8.04 9.89 27.94
N LEU A 13 7.22 10.55 27.12
CA LEU A 13 6.57 10.02 25.93
C LEU A 13 6.88 10.92 24.73
N ILE A 14 7.66 10.42 23.78
CA ILE A 14 8.04 11.19 22.59
C ILE A 14 7.30 10.63 21.37
N ASP A 15 6.64 11.52 20.64
CA ASP A 15 5.99 11.23 19.36
C ASP A 15 6.97 11.53 18.22
N VAL A 16 7.30 10.50 17.43
CA VAL A 16 8.12 10.60 16.23
C VAL A 16 7.35 9.94 15.09
N MET A 17 6.96 10.73 14.09
CA MET A 17 6.18 10.29 12.93
C MET A 17 4.88 9.51 13.27
N GLY A 18 4.24 9.81 14.41
CA GLY A 18 3.01 9.16 14.86
C GLY A 18 3.23 7.87 15.65
N ASP A 19 4.48 7.44 15.83
CA ASP A 19 4.87 6.35 16.72
C ASP A 19 5.34 6.92 18.07
N ILE A 20 5.07 6.19 19.16
CA ILE A 20 5.32 6.69 20.52
C ILE A 20 6.47 5.94 21.18
N TYR A 21 7.42 6.68 21.72
CA TYR A 21 8.59 6.18 22.43
C TYR A 21 8.45 6.51 23.91
N ALA A 22 8.21 5.48 24.73
CA ALA A 22 8.14 5.61 26.17
C ALA A 22 9.52 5.45 26.80
N LYS A 23 9.95 6.45 27.57
CA LYS A 23 11.26 6.48 28.25
C LYS A 23 11.28 5.76 29.59
N THR A 24 10.13 5.40 30.13
CA THR A 24 10.04 4.66 31.41
C THR A 24 8.85 3.70 31.41
N PRO A 25 8.91 2.62 32.21
CA PRO A 25 7.77 1.73 32.43
C PRO A 25 6.53 2.45 32.95
N GLU A 26 6.69 3.46 33.81
CA GLU A 26 5.58 4.25 34.35
C GLU A 26 4.90 5.07 33.26
N ALA A 27 5.67 5.66 32.34
CA ALA A 27 5.14 6.40 31.19
C ALA A 27 4.35 5.49 30.24
N LEU A 28 4.92 4.31 29.94
CA LEU A 28 4.23 3.29 29.15
C LEU A 28 2.89 2.90 29.79
N ASN A 29 2.89 2.57 31.09
CA ASN A 29 1.68 2.14 31.77
C ASN A 29 0.56 3.20 31.74
N ARG A 30 0.92 4.49 31.84
CA ARG A 30 -0.04 5.59 31.67
C ARG A 30 -0.55 5.68 30.24
N LEU A 31 0.35 5.61 29.26
CA LEU A 31 -0.02 5.62 27.84
C LEU A 31 -1.01 4.50 27.50
N LEU A 32 -0.70 3.25 27.87
CA LEU A 32 -1.56 2.10 27.56
C LEU A 32 -2.95 2.23 28.21
N LYS A 33 -3.04 2.80 29.43
CA LYS A 33 -4.33 3.07 30.09
C LYS A 33 -5.14 4.11 29.33
N GLU A 34 -4.53 5.22 28.93
CA GLU A 34 -5.22 6.29 28.18
C GLU A 34 -5.63 5.85 26.77
N LEU A 35 -4.82 5.02 26.10
CA LEU A 35 -5.18 4.43 24.80
C LEU A 35 -6.41 3.52 24.93
N ARG A 36 -6.43 2.61 25.91
CA ARG A 36 -7.60 1.75 26.17
C ARG A 36 -8.85 2.57 26.49
N LYS A 37 -8.73 3.59 27.35
CA LYS A 37 -9.81 4.52 27.67
C LYS A 37 -10.31 5.29 26.44
N SER A 38 -9.43 5.56 25.49
CA SER A 38 -9.74 6.21 24.23
C SER A 38 -10.35 5.27 23.18
N GLY A 39 -10.49 3.98 23.50
CA GLY A 39 -11.11 2.98 22.63
C GLY A 39 -10.15 2.22 21.72
N TYR A 40 -8.83 2.30 21.96
CA TYR A 40 -7.87 1.46 21.23
C TYR A 40 -7.87 0.02 21.75
N GLU A 41 -7.78 -0.92 20.83
CA GLU A 41 -7.30 -2.27 21.08
C GLU A 41 -5.77 -2.22 21.18
N VAL A 42 -5.23 -2.69 22.31
CA VAL A 42 -3.80 -2.62 22.63
C VAL A 42 -3.24 -4.03 22.75
N GLU A 43 -2.29 -4.36 21.89
CA GLU A 43 -1.65 -5.67 21.78
C GLU A 43 -0.21 -5.64 22.30
N ASP A 44 0.18 -6.66 23.08
CA ASP A 44 1.57 -6.93 23.43
C ASP A 44 2.21 -7.80 22.35
N LEU A 45 3.06 -7.19 21.53
CA LEU A 45 3.63 -7.86 20.36
C LEU A 45 4.61 -8.96 20.74
N ARG A 46 5.12 -8.99 21.98
CA ARG A 46 5.94 -10.12 22.48
C ARG A 46 5.19 -11.44 22.47
N GLN A 47 3.86 -11.39 22.58
CA GLN A 47 3.00 -12.56 22.64
C GLN A 47 2.37 -12.90 21.30
N SER A 48 2.56 -12.05 20.28
CA SER A 48 1.98 -12.26 18.95
C SER A 48 2.52 -13.54 18.29
N ASP A 49 1.64 -14.29 17.64
CA ASP A 49 1.98 -15.57 17.02
C ASP A 49 3.02 -15.41 15.89
N TYR A 50 2.97 -14.28 15.18
CA TYR A 50 3.98 -13.92 14.19
C TYR A 50 5.38 -13.89 14.80
N ARG A 51 5.57 -13.23 15.95
CA ARG A 51 6.88 -13.14 16.59
C ARG A 51 7.32 -14.43 17.26
N LYS A 52 6.38 -15.24 17.76
CA LYS A 52 6.66 -16.58 18.27
C LYS A 52 7.17 -17.51 17.16
N LYS A 53 6.62 -17.40 15.96
CA LYS A 53 7.03 -18.21 14.79
C LYS A 53 8.51 -17.98 14.42
N ASP A 54 8.99 -16.76 14.55
CA ASP A 54 10.37 -16.40 14.22
C ASP A 54 11.38 -16.75 15.33
N GLY A 55 10.91 -17.21 16.50
CA GLY A 55 11.77 -17.70 17.59
C GLY A 55 12.70 -16.64 18.20
N VAL A 56 12.45 -15.35 17.97
CA VAL A 56 13.32 -14.27 18.44
C VAL A 56 13.09 -14.02 19.94
N PRO A 57 14.13 -14.03 20.79
CA PRO A 57 13.98 -13.72 22.21
C PRO A 57 13.52 -12.28 22.46
N VAL A 58 12.73 -12.06 23.52
CA VAL A 58 12.25 -10.72 23.91
C VAL A 58 13.41 -9.75 24.15
N ALA A 59 14.47 -10.19 24.83
CA ALA A 59 15.66 -9.36 25.07
C ALA A 59 16.31 -8.85 23.77
N THR A 60 16.28 -9.65 22.70
CA THR A 60 16.76 -9.24 21.38
C THR A 60 15.87 -8.15 20.78
N MET A 61 14.54 -8.27 20.93
CA MET A 61 13.59 -7.25 20.46
C MET A 61 13.78 -5.93 21.21
N GLU A 62 14.00 -6.01 22.53
CA GLU A 62 14.25 -4.86 23.40
C GLU A 62 15.52 -4.13 22.99
N ILE A 63 16.65 -4.84 22.85
CA ILE A 63 17.95 -4.24 22.48
C ILE A 63 17.92 -3.67 21.05
N ASN A 64 17.27 -4.35 20.12
CA ASN A 64 17.12 -3.86 18.74
C ASN A 64 16.06 -2.75 18.60
N GLY A 65 15.40 -2.40 19.70
CA GLY A 65 14.36 -1.39 19.78
C GLY A 65 13.21 -1.65 18.80
N TRP A 66 12.71 -2.87 18.77
CA TRP A 66 11.47 -3.17 18.06
C TRP A 66 10.30 -2.49 18.77
N SER A 67 9.20 -2.24 18.07
CA SER A 67 7.95 -1.90 18.75
C SER A 67 7.54 -3.12 19.57
N LEU A 68 7.21 -2.94 20.84
CA LEU A 68 6.80 -4.06 21.70
C LEU A 68 5.29 -4.04 21.94
N TRP A 69 4.64 -2.95 21.57
CA TRP A 69 3.21 -2.76 21.68
C TRP A 69 2.67 -2.14 20.41
N PHE A 70 1.43 -2.50 20.09
CA PHE A 70 0.68 -1.92 18.98
C PHE A 70 -0.70 -1.54 19.47
N ALA A 71 -1.14 -0.32 19.14
CA ALA A 71 -2.48 0.14 19.43
C ALA A 71 -3.21 0.44 18.11
N LYS A 72 -4.41 -0.08 17.95
CA LYS A 72 -5.27 0.20 16.79
C LYS A 72 -6.68 0.54 17.24
N LEU A 73 -7.34 1.44 16.53
CA LEU A 73 -8.78 1.62 16.68
C LEU A 73 -9.50 0.38 16.12
N PRO A 74 -10.68 0.02 16.65
CA PRO A 74 -11.51 -1.03 16.07
C PRO A 74 -11.89 -0.67 14.63
N ASN A 75 -12.52 -1.58 13.87
CA ASN A 75 -12.93 -1.24 12.51
C ASN A 75 -13.91 -0.05 12.52
N LEU A 76 -13.45 1.10 12.02
CA LEU A 76 -14.22 2.35 11.95
C LEU A 76 -14.78 2.62 10.55
N ARG A 77 -14.44 1.77 9.56
CA ARG A 77 -14.82 1.98 8.16
C ARG A 77 -16.13 1.28 7.87
N PHE A 78 -17.06 2.05 7.33
CA PHE A 78 -18.38 1.58 6.94
C PHE A 78 -18.71 2.11 5.55
N GLY A 79 -19.53 1.38 4.81
CA GLY A 79 -20.25 1.94 3.68
C GLY A 79 -21.54 2.59 4.13
N ILE A 80 -21.99 3.60 3.40
CA ILE A 80 -23.33 4.18 3.50
C ILE A 80 -24.04 3.86 2.19
N CYS A 81 -25.14 3.12 2.24
CA CYS A 81 -25.92 2.81 1.04
C CYS A 81 -26.49 4.11 0.43
N GLY A 82 -26.38 4.28 -0.89
CA GLY A 82 -26.93 5.46 -1.56
C GLY A 82 -28.46 5.45 -1.65
N THR A 83 -29.11 4.28 -1.54
CA THR A 83 -30.58 4.15 -1.58
C THR A 83 -31.23 4.31 -0.21
N CYS A 84 -30.78 3.55 0.81
CA CYS A 84 -31.42 3.56 2.13
C CYS A 84 -30.65 4.37 3.20
N HIS A 85 -29.46 4.88 2.86
CA HIS A 85 -28.59 5.67 3.74
C HIS A 85 -28.17 5.00 5.06
N GLN A 86 -28.38 3.70 5.20
CA GLN A 86 -27.93 2.94 6.36
C GLN A 86 -26.45 2.54 6.25
N GLN A 87 -25.82 2.36 7.42
CA GLN A 87 -24.48 1.80 7.51
C GLN A 87 -24.47 0.33 7.11
N ILE A 88 -23.52 0.01 6.25
CA ILE A 88 -23.27 -1.33 5.70
C ILE A 88 -21.78 -1.70 5.82
N SER A 89 -21.50 -2.99 5.87
CA SER A 89 -20.16 -3.54 5.95
C SER A 89 -19.38 -3.27 4.67
N THR A 90 -18.15 -2.76 4.77
CA THR A 90 -17.25 -2.61 3.61
C THR A 90 -16.88 -3.96 2.99
N THR A 91 -16.73 -4.98 3.82
CA THR A 91 -16.52 -6.36 3.36
C THR A 91 -17.77 -6.90 2.67
N GLY A 92 -18.97 -6.61 3.19
CA GLY A 92 -20.24 -6.98 2.56
C GLY A 92 -20.50 -6.26 1.24
N ILE A 93 -19.99 -5.03 1.09
CA ILE A 93 -19.99 -4.32 -0.19
C ILE A 93 -19.09 -5.04 -1.21
N GLN A 94 -17.95 -5.58 -0.78
CA GLN A 94 -16.94 -6.20 -1.65
C GLN A 94 -17.14 -7.71 -1.87
N SER A 95 -17.89 -8.38 -1.00
CA SER A 95 -18.17 -9.82 -1.03
C SER A 95 -19.63 -10.05 -0.72
N HIS A 96 -20.31 -10.94 -1.46
CA HIS A 96 -21.77 -11.22 -1.43
C HIS A 96 -22.64 -10.44 -2.41
N GLY A 97 -22.29 -10.48 -3.71
CA GLY A 97 -23.18 -10.00 -4.77
C GLY A 97 -23.49 -8.51 -4.71
N HIS A 98 -22.70 -7.76 -3.94
CA HIS A 98 -22.69 -6.30 -3.95
C HIS A 98 -24.07 -5.70 -3.73
N LYS A 99 -24.85 -6.27 -2.82
CA LYS A 99 -26.15 -5.74 -2.40
C LYS A 99 -26.04 -5.22 -0.98
N CYS A 100 -26.73 -4.12 -0.72
CA CYS A 100 -26.90 -3.58 0.61
C CYS A 100 -27.58 -4.65 1.49
N GLU A 101 -26.94 -5.08 2.57
CA GLU A 101 -27.49 -6.08 3.49
C GLU A 101 -28.74 -5.58 4.26
N LYS A 102 -29.12 -4.31 4.07
CA LYS A 102 -30.29 -3.68 4.70
C LYS A 102 -31.49 -3.61 3.78
N CYS A 103 -31.30 -3.20 2.52
CA CYS A 103 -32.40 -2.98 1.57
C CYS A 103 -32.31 -3.80 0.28
N GLY A 104 -31.24 -4.57 0.06
CA GLY A 104 -31.04 -5.40 -1.12
C GLY A 104 -30.64 -4.65 -2.40
N ALA A 105 -30.55 -3.32 -2.37
CA ALA A 105 -30.11 -2.51 -3.51
C ALA A 105 -28.65 -2.82 -3.88
N VAL A 106 -28.33 -2.81 -5.18
CA VAL A 106 -26.94 -2.99 -5.65
C VAL A 106 -26.08 -1.81 -5.19
N THR A 107 -24.89 -2.08 -4.68
CA THR A 107 -23.96 -1.12 -4.08
C THR A 107 -22.65 -0.94 -4.86
N TYR A 108 -22.24 -1.90 -5.72
CA TYR A 108 -20.88 -1.85 -6.33
C TYR A 108 -20.82 -2.15 -7.85
N TYR A 109 -21.46 -3.21 -8.36
CA TYR A 109 -21.13 -3.77 -9.68
C TYR A 109 -22.26 -3.70 -10.72
N GLU A 110 -23.17 -2.74 -10.66
CA GLU A 110 -24.06 -2.60 -11.84
C GLU A 110 -23.21 -2.13 -13.02
N LEU A 111 -22.86 -3.08 -13.89
CA LEU A 111 -22.12 -2.86 -15.13
C LEU A 111 -23.11 -2.29 -16.14
N VAL A 112 -23.31 -0.98 -16.05
CA VAL A 112 -24.21 -0.22 -16.91
C VAL A 112 -23.66 -0.14 -18.34
N ASP A 113 -24.55 0.14 -19.29
CA ASP A 113 -24.20 0.33 -20.69
C ASP A 113 -23.04 1.33 -20.86
N GLY A 114 -22.02 0.93 -21.62
CA GLY A 114 -20.82 1.71 -21.87
C GLY A 114 -19.72 1.53 -20.82
N SER A 115 -19.94 0.77 -19.75
CA SER A 115 -18.87 0.35 -18.84
C SER A 115 -17.78 -0.39 -19.62
N THR A 116 -16.53 -0.26 -19.21
CA THR A 116 -15.41 -1.02 -19.74
C THR A 116 -15.11 -2.19 -18.82
N PHE A 117 -14.95 -3.39 -19.37
CA PHE A 117 -14.70 -4.60 -18.59
C PHE A 117 -13.51 -5.37 -19.18
N THR A 118 -12.52 -5.64 -18.33
CA THR A 118 -11.30 -6.39 -18.66
C THR A 118 -11.34 -7.75 -17.97
N PHE A 119 -11.13 -8.82 -18.72
CA PHE A 119 -11.21 -10.18 -18.19
C PHE A 119 -10.31 -11.16 -18.94
N VAL A 120 -10.08 -12.30 -18.30
CA VAL A 120 -9.47 -13.50 -18.90
C VAL A 120 -10.46 -14.66 -18.83
N PHE A 121 -10.37 -15.62 -19.76
CA PHE A 121 -11.13 -16.86 -19.65
C PHE A 121 -10.46 -17.82 -18.66
N ASN A 122 -11.25 -18.44 -17.78
CA ASN A 122 -10.77 -19.50 -16.88
C ASN A 122 -10.58 -20.78 -17.70
N ASN A 123 -9.34 -21.16 -18.02
CA ASN A 123 -9.02 -22.29 -18.91
C ASN A 123 -7.99 -23.29 -18.34
N ASP A 124 -7.86 -23.36 -17.01
CA ASP A 124 -6.94 -24.27 -16.30
C ASP A 124 -5.44 -24.11 -16.64
N GLU A 125 -5.06 -23.08 -17.40
CA GLU A 125 -3.66 -22.72 -17.65
C GLU A 125 -3.05 -21.93 -16.47
N GLU A 126 -1.76 -22.13 -16.22
CA GLU A 126 -1.01 -21.42 -15.17
C GLU A 126 -1.00 -19.91 -15.46
N ARG A 127 -1.53 -19.10 -14.53
CA ARG A 127 -1.77 -17.67 -14.72
C ARG A 127 -0.58 -16.85 -14.22
N GLY A 128 0.04 -16.09 -15.12
CA GLY A 128 1.02 -15.07 -14.78
C GLY A 128 0.52 -13.66 -15.04
N MET A 129 1.28 -12.66 -14.62
CA MET A 129 1.06 -11.21 -14.82
C MET A 129 0.79 -10.80 -16.29
N PHE A 130 1.10 -11.67 -17.24
CA PHE A 130 1.01 -11.39 -18.68
C PHE A 130 0.07 -12.35 -19.43
N ALA A 131 -0.93 -12.92 -18.74
CA ALA A 131 -1.98 -13.70 -19.39
C ALA A 131 -2.75 -12.82 -20.40
N PRO A 132 -3.13 -13.33 -21.58
CA PRO A 132 -3.86 -12.54 -22.56
C PRO A 132 -5.23 -12.13 -22.01
N GLU A 133 -5.49 -10.82 -21.98
CA GLU A 133 -6.72 -10.20 -21.49
C GLU A 133 -7.56 -9.66 -22.65
N LEU A 134 -8.88 -9.76 -22.54
CA LEU A 134 -9.82 -9.02 -23.39
C LEU A 134 -10.38 -7.83 -22.63
N ARG A 135 -10.47 -6.69 -23.32
CA ARG A 135 -11.11 -5.49 -22.82
C ARG A 135 -12.22 -5.07 -23.76
N MET A 136 -13.44 -4.98 -23.27
CA MET A 136 -14.63 -4.76 -24.10
C MET A 136 -15.60 -3.79 -23.43
N LYS A 137 -16.60 -3.29 -24.17
CA LYS A 137 -17.70 -2.50 -23.61
C LYS A 137 -18.84 -3.40 -23.13
N VAL A 138 -19.37 -3.11 -21.97
CA VAL A 138 -20.57 -3.76 -21.43
C VAL A 138 -21.81 -3.11 -22.02
N LYS A 139 -22.77 -3.93 -22.43
CA LYS A 139 -24.13 -3.50 -22.75
C LYS A 139 -25.03 -3.57 -21.53
N GLU A 140 -25.03 -4.73 -20.88
CA GLU A 140 -25.88 -5.05 -19.74
C GLU A 140 -25.28 -6.22 -18.97
N TRP A 141 -25.51 -6.25 -17.66
CA TRP A 141 -25.30 -7.43 -16.84
C TRP A 141 -26.63 -7.91 -16.25
N ASP A 142 -27.15 -8.99 -16.81
CA ASP A 142 -28.33 -9.66 -16.31
C ASP A 142 -27.94 -10.48 -15.08
N THR A 143 -28.10 -9.87 -13.90
CA THR A 143 -27.76 -10.50 -12.62
C THR A 143 -28.73 -11.61 -12.22
N GLU A 144 -29.92 -11.68 -12.82
CA GLU A 144 -30.90 -12.74 -12.53
C GLU A 144 -30.52 -14.05 -13.23
N ASN A 145 -30.13 -13.95 -14.50
CA ASN A 145 -29.69 -15.10 -15.30
C ASN A 145 -28.17 -15.34 -15.23
N GLY A 146 -27.41 -14.43 -14.63
CA GLY A 146 -25.96 -14.53 -14.52
C GLY A 146 -25.24 -14.38 -15.86
N ILE A 147 -25.72 -13.48 -16.73
CA ILE A 147 -25.18 -13.29 -18.07
C ILE A 147 -24.67 -11.86 -18.24
N LEU A 148 -23.40 -11.73 -18.61
CA LEU A 148 -22.79 -10.48 -19.02
C LEU A 148 -22.85 -10.35 -20.54
N TYR A 149 -23.47 -9.27 -21.02
CA TYR A 149 -23.57 -8.93 -22.43
C TYR A 149 -22.54 -7.86 -22.80
N LEU A 150 -21.69 -8.17 -23.78
CA LEU A 150 -20.59 -7.33 -24.23
C LEU A 150 -20.77 -6.98 -25.71
N TYR A 151 -20.39 -5.75 -26.04
CA TYR A 151 -20.20 -5.31 -27.41
C TYR A 151 -18.96 -6.00 -28.02
N PRO A 152 -19.02 -6.46 -29.28
CA PRO A 152 -17.95 -7.27 -29.88
C PRO A 152 -16.64 -6.51 -30.15
N GLU A 153 -16.63 -5.18 -30.02
CA GLU A 153 -15.43 -4.36 -30.21
C GLU A 153 -14.39 -4.53 -29.09
N PHE A 154 -13.15 -4.84 -29.47
CA PHE A 154 -12.02 -4.93 -28.55
C PHE A 154 -11.36 -3.56 -28.33
N LEU A 155 -11.20 -3.19 -27.07
CA LEU A 155 -10.57 -1.94 -26.63
C LEU A 155 -9.07 -2.15 -26.37
N LYS A 156 -8.27 -1.11 -26.63
CA LYS A 156 -6.85 -1.07 -26.25
C LYS A 156 -6.67 -1.01 -24.73
N GLY A 157 -5.53 -1.50 -24.23
CA GLY A 157 -5.22 -1.51 -22.80
C GLY A 157 -3.73 -1.73 -22.51
N GLY A 158 -3.42 -2.19 -21.29
CA GLY A 158 -2.05 -2.48 -20.84
C GLY A 158 -1.37 -3.62 -21.62
N LEU A 159 -0.13 -3.95 -21.25
CA LEU A 159 0.71 -4.91 -21.97
C LEU A 159 0.08 -6.30 -22.20
N SER A 160 -0.86 -6.69 -21.34
CA SER A 160 -1.57 -7.98 -21.38
C SER A 160 -2.83 -7.97 -22.26
N VAL A 161 -3.37 -6.78 -22.60
CA VAL A 161 -4.62 -6.64 -23.36
C VAL A 161 -4.36 -6.88 -24.84
N VAL A 162 -4.96 -7.93 -25.39
CA VAL A 162 -4.85 -8.26 -26.82
C VAL A 162 -5.91 -7.53 -27.64
N THR A 163 -5.58 -7.14 -28.87
CA THR A 163 -6.49 -6.44 -29.80
C THR A 163 -6.38 -6.99 -31.22
N GLY A 164 -7.35 -6.68 -32.08
CA GLY A 164 -7.36 -7.09 -33.50
C GLY A 164 -7.37 -8.61 -33.66
N GLU A 165 -6.61 -9.13 -34.63
CA GLU A 165 -6.55 -10.57 -34.94
C GLU A 165 -6.18 -11.44 -33.72
N LYS A 166 -5.33 -10.93 -32.81
CA LYS A 166 -4.95 -11.66 -31.58
C LYS A 166 -6.14 -11.81 -30.62
N ALA A 167 -6.98 -10.77 -30.50
CA ALA A 167 -8.18 -10.83 -29.68
C ALA A 167 -9.22 -11.79 -30.28
N GLU A 168 -9.41 -11.74 -31.60
CA GLU A 168 -10.28 -12.68 -32.30
C GLU A 168 -9.82 -14.13 -32.14
N ALA A 169 -8.52 -14.39 -32.30
CA ALA A 169 -7.94 -15.72 -32.09
C ALA A 169 -8.13 -16.20 -30.65
N TYR A 170 -7.96 -15.33 -29.66
CA TYR A 170 -8.15 -15.67 -28.25
C TYR A 170 -9.62 -15.93 -27.89
N LEU A 171 -10.54 -15.12 -28.44
CA LEU A 171 -11.98 -15.33 -28.29
C LEU A 171 -12.41 -16.66 -28.95
N LYS A 172 -11.93 -16.94 -30.17
CA LYS A 172 -12.19 -18.20 -30.89
C LYS A 172 -11.66 -19.42 -30.13
N ARG A 173 -10.47 -19.33 -29.54
CA ARG A 173 -9.90 -20.41 -28.70
C ARG A 173 -10.79 -20.77 -27.50
N ASN A 174 -11.65 -19.84 -27.08
CA ASN A 174 -12.59 -20.03 -25.96
C ASN A 174 -14.06 -20.09 -26.42
N GLU A 175 -14.36 -20.46 -27.66
CA GLU A 175 -15.73 -20.48 -28.21
C GLU A 175 -16.74 -21.30 -27.39
N GLY A 176 -16.30 -22.32 -26.65
CA GLY A 176 -17.17 -23.10 -25.75
C GLY A 176 -17.60 -22.36 -24.47
N LYS A 177 -17.10 -21.14 -24.23
CA LYS A 177 -17.30 -20.36 -23.00
C LYS A 177 -18.13 -19.09 -23.21
N TRP A 178 -18.49 -18.79 -24.44
CA TRP A 178 -19.30 -17.64 -24.76
C TRP A 178 -20.25 -17.99 -25.90
N SER A 179 -21.28 -17.18 -26.08
CA SER A 179 -22.23 -17.33 -27.18
C SER A 179 -22.63 -15.96 -27.71
N TYR A 180 -23.35 -15.93 -28.83
CA TYR A 180 -24.03 -14.71 -29.22
C TYR A 180 -25.40 -14.64 -28.56
N GLY A 181 -25.67 -13.55 -27.85
CA GLY A 181 -26.96 -13.22 -27.28
C GLY A 181 -27.59 -12.01 -27.97
N SER A 182 -28.87 -11.81 -27.72
CA SER A 182 -29.60 -10.62 -28.17
C SER A 182 -30.25 -9.91 -26.99
N VAL A 183 -29.79 -8.70 -26.72
CA VAL A 183 -30.46 -7.71 -25.89
C VAL A 183 -30.73 -6.51 -26.80
N GLY A 184 -31.99 -6.30 -27.19
CA GLY A 184 -32.37 -5.28 -28.18
C GLY A 184 -31.92 -5.60 -29.62
N GLN A 185 -31.52 -4.58 -30.39
CA GLN A 185 -31.08 -4.71 -31.77
C GLN A 185 -29.54 -4.72 -31.85
N GLY A 186 -28.94 -5.91 -31.88
CA GLY A 186 -27.49 -6.06 -32.05
C GLY A 186 -26.98 -7.45 -31.71
N LYS A 187 -25.84 -7.82 -32.31
CA LYS A 187 -25.14 -9.08 -32.03
C LYS A 187 -24.19 -8.85 -30.85
N LEU A 188 -24.51 -9.39 -29.68
CA LEU A 188 -23.72 -9.21 -28.45
C LEU A 188 -23.03 -10.52 -28.07
N ILE A 189 -21.85 -10.42 -27.47
CA ILE A 189 -21.18 -11.56 -26.85
C ILE A 189 -21.82 -11.74 -25.46
N ALA A 190 -22.39 -12.92 -25.23
CA ALA A 190 -22.96 -13.33 -23.96
C ALA A 190 -22.02 -14.31 -23.26
N ILE A 191 -21.59 -13.96 -22.04
CA ILE A 191 -20.69 -14.75 -21.21
C ILE A 191 -21.36 -15.01 -19.87
N LYS A 192 -21.29 -16.24 -19.38
CA LYS A 192 -21.76 -16.56 -18.03
C LYS A 192 -20.89 -15.86 -16.98
N TYR A 193 -21.50 -14.98 -16.20
CA TYR A 193 -20.88 -14.20 -15.15
C TYR A 193 -21.89 -14.02 -14.01
N ASP A 194 -21.87 -14.98 -13.07
CA ASP A 194 -22.81 -15.01 -11.96
C ASP A 194 -22.51 -13.90 -10.93
N LEU A 195 -23.57 -13.37 -10.31
CA LEU A 195 -23.46 -12.37 -9.23
C LEU A 195 -22.58 -12.84 -8.06
N ASN A 196 -22.66 -14.14 -7.74
CA ASN A 196 -21.80 -14.78 -6.75
C ASN A 196 -20.63 -15.46 -7.47
N TRP A 197 -19.72 -14.65 -7.99
CA TRP A 197 -18.54 -15.14 -8.70
C TRP A 197 -17.74 -16.10 -7.82
N ASN A 198 -17.42 -17.27 -8.38
CA ASN A 198 -16.58 -18.28 -7.73
C ASN A 198 -15.50 -18.71 -8.71
N ARG A 199 -14.24 -18.53 -8.34
CA ARG A 199 -13.08 -18.83 -9.19
C ARG A 199 -13.08 -20.25 -9.77
N ASN A 200 -13.61 -21.22 -9.03
CA ASN A 200 -13.61 -22.63 -9.43
C ASN A 200 -14.68 -22.97 -10.47
N THR A 201 -15.73 -22.14 -10.60
CA THR A 201 -16.87 -22.42 -11.49
C THR A 201 -17.12 -21.31 -12.50
N ALA A 202 -16.51 -20.15 -12.32
CA ALA A 202 -16.67 -19.01 -13.20
C ALA A 202 -16.02 -19.26 -14.57
N VAL A 203 -16.65 -18.74 -15.61
CA VAL A 203 -16.15 -18.85 -16.98
C VAL A 203 -15.02 -17.86 -17.27
N ILE A 204 -15.07 -16.71 -16.61
CA ILE A 204 -14.12 -15.62 -16.74
C ILE A 204 -13.66 -15.14 -15.36
N GLU A 205 -12.46 -14.59 -15.29
CA GLU A 205 -11.94 -13.87 -14.12
C GLU A 205 -11.82 -12.39 -14.48
N PRO A 206 -12.50 -11.48 -13.74
CA PRO A 206 -12.37 -10.05 -13.96
C PRO A 206 -11.00 -9.55 -13.47
N TYR A 207 -10.38 -8.68 -14.25
CA TYR A 207 -9.16 -7.98 -13.85
C TYR A 207 -9.48 -6.55 -13.41
N ASP A 208 -10.21 -5.83 -14.26
CA ASP A 208 -10.50 -4.41 -14.06
C ASP A 208 -11.85 -4.07 -14.70
N HIS A 209 -12.54 -3.07 -14.16
CA HIS A 209 -13.74 -2.51 -14.76
C HIS A 209 -13.85 -1.02 -14.45
N TYR A 210 -14.38 -0.25 -15.41
CA TYR A 210 -14.50 1.21 -15.32
C TYR A 210 -15.88 1.65 -15.81
N GLY A 211 -16.44 2.70 -15.21
CA GLY A 211 -17.75 3.24 -15.60
C GLY A 211 -18.95 2.55 -14.96
N SER A 212 -18.76 1.80 -13.87
CA SER A 212 -19.84 1.14 -13.10
C SER A 212 -20.62 2.13 -12.22
N TYR A 213 -21.86 1.75 -11.87
CA TYR A 213 -22.68 2.53 -10.94
C TYR A 213 -22.31 2.21 -9.48
N TRP A 214 -21.81 3.21 -8.78
CA TRP A 214 -21.47 3.13 -7.35
C TRP A 214 -22.59 3.74 -6.54
N ASN A 215 -23.30 2.88 -5.80
CA ASN A 215 -24.43 3.29 -4.97
C ASN A 215 -24.13 3.13 -3.47
N HIS A 216 -22.93 3.57 -3.09
CA HIS A 216 -22.54 3.68 -1.70
C HIS A 216 -21.46 4.76 -1.53
N LYS A 217 -21.21 5.15 -0.28
CA LYS A 217 -20.08 6.00 0.11
C LYS A 217 -19.32 5.35 1.26
N ILE A 218 -18.00 5.18 1.11
CA ILE A 218 -17.16 4.73 2.23
C ILE A 218 -16.87 5.92 3.15
N VAL A 219 -17.03 5.68 4.45
CA VAL A 219 -16.87 6.69 5.50
C VAL A 219 -16.15 6.07 6.69
N LYS A 220 -15.53 6.92 7.51
CA LYS A 220 -15.06 6.55 8.85
C LYS A 220 -16.03 7.10 9.88
N VAL A 221 -16.40 6.29 10.87
CA VAL A 221 -17.26 6.73 11.97
C VAL A 221 -16.49 6.62 13.27
N TRP A 222 -16.26 7.76 13.93
CA TRP A 222 -15.56 7.83 15.20
C TRP A 222 -16.32 8.70 16.20
N LYS A 223 -16.61 8.14 17.39
CA LYS A 223 -17.40 8.82 18.44
C LYS A 223 -18.69 9.46 17.92
N GLY A 224 -19.39 8.76 17.02
CA GLY A 224 -20.64 9.23 16.41
C GLY A 224 -20.49 10.27 15.30
N LYS A 225 -19.26 10.74 15.02
CA LYS A 225 -18.99 11.66 13.90
C LYS A 225 -18.52 10.90 12.66
N GLN A 226 -19.04 11.31 11.51
CA GLN A 226 -18.65 10.81 10.20
C GLN A 226 -17.51 11.64 9.60
N TYR A 227 -16.55 10.95 9.00
CA TYR A 227 -15.42 11.50 8.25
C TYR A 227 -15.39 10.84 6.87
N ALA A 228 -14.87 11.52 5.84
CA ALA A 228 -14.68 10.87 4.55
C ALA A 228 -13.64 9.74 4.66
N GLU A 229 -13.65 8.81 3.70
CA GLU A 229 -12.71 7.68 3.68
C GLU A 229 -11.24 8.12 3.80
N TYR A 230 -10.87 9.19 3.11
CA TYR A 230 -9.48 9.68 3.10
C TYR A 230 -9.21 10.80 4.10
N ASP A 231 -10.23 11.22 4.85
CA ASP A 231 -10.03 12.22 5.90
C ASP A 231 -9.21 11.62 7.05
N ARG A 232 -8.35 12.46 7.62
CA ARG A 232 -7.62 12.15 8.84
C ARG A 232 -8.57 12.28 10.03
N LEU A 233 -8.57 11.28 10.90
CA LEU A 233 -9.22 11.38 12.20
C LEU A 233 -8.43 12.35 13.10
N PRO A 234 -9.06 12.92 14.15
CA PRO A 234 -8.37 13.77 15.12
C PRO A 234 -7.28 13.03 15.92
N ILE A 235 -7.27 11.69 15.86
CA ILE A 235 -6.30 10.80 16.48
C ILE A 235 -5.83 9.77 15.43
N PRO A 236 -4.62 9.18 15.53
CA PRO A 236 -4.17 8.16 14.60
C PRO A 236 -5.01 6.89 14.64
N GLU A 237 -5.27 6.26 13.49
CA GLU A 237 -5.96 4.96 13.43
C GLU A 237 -5.12 3.83 14.06
N THR A 238 -3.79 3.92 13.94
CA THR A 238 -2.83 2.96 14.47
C THR A 238 -1.60 3.67 15.05
N ILE A 239 -0.97 3.05 16.05
CA ILE A 239 0.20 3.58 16.77
C ILE A 239 1.12 2.41 17.12
N SER A 240 2.39 2.50 16.71
CA SER A 240 3.44 1.62 17.25
C SER A 240 4.04 2.24 18.49
N ILE A 241 4.32 1.43 19.51
CA ILE A 241 4.83 1.91 20.79
C ILE A 241 6.12 1.17 21.14
N TYR A 242 7.14 1.96 21.49
CA TYR A 242 8.50 1.53 21.77
C TYR A 242 8.86 1.76 23.23
N GLU A 243 9.61 0.82 23.79
CA GLU A 243 10.18 0.89 25.13
C GLU A 243 11.61 1.39 25.04
N SER A 244 11.81 2.71 25.03
CA SER A 244 13.12 3.28 24.72
C SER A 244 14.13 3.12 25.85
N TRP A 245 13.70 2.84 27.08
CA TRP A 245 14.61 2.66 28.21
C TRP A 245 15.55 1.45 28.07
N HIS A 246 15.25 0.50 27.18
CA HIS A 246 16.12 -0.66 26.95
C HIS A 246 17.35 -0.35 26.10
N TRP A 247 17.31 0.71 25.28
CA TRP A 247 18.33 0.97 24.26
C TRP A 247 18.77 2.43 24.13
N ALA A 248 18.04 3.38 24.71
CA ALA A 248 18.41 4.79 24.70
C ALA A 248 19.23 5.18 25.95
N PRO A 249 20.18 6.13 25.83
CA PRO A 249 20.57 6.83 24.61
C PRO A 249 21.52 6.01 23.73
N LEU A 250 21.27 6.00 22.43
CA LEU A 250 22.10 5.32 21.44
C LEU A 250 23.44 6.04 21.27
N PRO A 251 24.58 5.32 21.34
CA PRO A 251 25.88 5.89 21.06
C PRO A 251 26.03 6.23 19.57
N VAL A 252 26.94 7.18 19.30
CA VAL A 252 27.39 7.48 17.93
C VAL A 252 28.03 6.22 17.33
N SER A 253 27.59 5.83 16.13
CA SER A 253 28.09 4.65 15.42
C SER A 253 27.93 4.78 13.90
N THR A 254 28.63 3.94 13.14
CA THR A 254 28.58 3.91 11.68
C THR A 254 27.19 3.57 11.11
N THR A 255 26.29 3.01 11.94
CA THR A 255 24.94 2.57 11.55
C THR A 255 23.81 3.34 12.23
N LEU A 256 24.13 4.32 13.09
CA LEU A 256 23.12 5.09 13.85
C LEU A 256 22.12 5.81 12.92
N HIS A 257 22.59 6.32 11.78
CA HIS A 257 21.75 6.99 10.78
C HIS A 257 20.57 6.12 10.33
N ARG A 258 20.76 4.80 10.19
CA ARG A 258 19.71 3.85 9.79
C ARG A 258 18.56 3.82 10.79
N ARG A 259 18.92 3.85 12.07
CA ARG A 259 17.96 3.83 13.17
C ARG A 259 17.11 5.10 13.20
N ILE A 260 17.75 6.26 12.98
CA ILE A 260 17.07 7.56 12.97
C ILE A 260 16.19 7.71 11.72
N LEU A 261 16.68 7.31 10.54
CA LEU A 261 15.90 7.30 9.29
C LEU A 261 14.65 6.42 9.43
N SER A 262 14.82 5.20 9.95
CA SER A 262 13.70 4.27 10.17
C SER A 262 12.65 4.84 11.12
N ALA A 263 13.06 5.52 12.20
CA ALA A 263 12.13 6.20 13.11
C ALA A 263 11.36 7.34 12.42
N ALA A 264 11.97 7.99 11.43
CA ALA A 264 11.31 8.99 10.58
C ALA A 264 10.57 8.37 9.36
N ARG A 265 10.34 7.05 9.36
CA ARG A 265 9.71 6.28 8.26
C ARG A 265 10.42 6.44 6.92
N GLN A 266 11.75 6.54 6.98
CA GLN A 266 12.64 6.60 5.83
C GLN A 266 13.53 5.36 5.79
N THR A 267 14.05 5.07 4.60
CA THR A 267 15.02 4.00 4.38
C THR A 267 16.44 4.57 4.35
N ASP A 268 17.42 3.77 4.75
CA ASP A 268 18.86 4.08 4.60
C ASP A 268 19.44 3.60 3.27
N ASP A 269 18.57 3.04 2.41
CA ASP A 269 18.93 2.51 1.11
C ASP A 269 18.70 3.52 0.00
N LYS A 270 19.81 3.99 -0.57
CA LYS A 270 19.81 4.90 -1.71
C LYS A 270 19.15 4.28 -2.94
N GLY A 271 19.28 2.95 -3.12
CA GLY A 271 18.74 2.20 -4.23
C GLY A 271 17.23 2.32 -4.36
N TRP A 272 16.53 2.42 -3.22
CA TRP A 272 15.09 2.60 -3.15
C TRP A 272 14.64 3.96 -3.69
N HIS A 273 15.38 5.04 -3.44
CA HIS A 273 14.97 6.40 -3.82
C HIS A 273 15.08 6.68 -5.33
N TYR A 274 15.91 5.94 -6.07
CA TYR A 274 15.93 6.07 -7.52
C TYR A 274 14.67 5.51 -8.19
N GLN A 275 13.82 4.75 -7.47
CA GLN A 275 12.58 4.21 -8.04
C GLN A 275 11.52 5.31 -8.30
N ASP A 276 11.56 6.40 -7.54
CA ASP A 276 10.44 7.36 -7.52
C ASP A 276 10.78 8.73 -8.13
N GLY A 277 12.05 9.00 -8.47
CA GLY A 277 12.48 10.18 -9.23
C GLY A 277 12.14 11.56 -8.61
N ARG A 278 11.69 11.61 -7.34
CA ARG A 278 11.23 12.82 -6.65
C ARG A 278 12.11 13.12 -5.43
N PRO A 279 12.34 14.41 -5.08
CA PRO A 279 13.04 14.78 -3.85
C PRO A 279 12.24 14.31 -2.63
N TRP A 280 12.81 13.40 -1.85
CA TRP A 280 12.08 12.61 -0.88
C TRP A 280 12.09 13.18 0.54
N PHE A 281 13.12 13.95 0.91
CA PHE A 281 13.20 14.53 2.25
C PHE A 281 12.49 15.89 2.33
N THR A 282 11.37 15.92 3.05
CA THR A 282 10.67 17.15 3.43
C THR A 282 11.22 17.71 4.74
N SER A 283 10.98 19.00 5.01
CA SER A 283 11.28 19.59 6.33
C SER A 283 10.60 18.86 7.48
N GLY A 284 9.44 18.23 7.23
CA GLY A 284 8.77 17.36 8.20
C GLY A 284 9.66 16.19 8.61
N HIS A 285 10.25 15.48 7.65
CA HIS A 285 11.15 14.35 7.94
C HIS A 285 12.35 14.76 8.81
N TRP A 286 13.01 15.88 8.48
CA TRP A 286 14.14 16.40 9.25
C TRP A 286 13.73 16.79 10.68
N THR A 287 12.56 17.40 10.84
CA THR A 287 12.03 17.77 12.16
C THR A 287 11.78 16.54 13.04
N GLU A 288 11.25 15.46 12.48
CA GLU A 288 11.03 14.22 13.21
C GLU A 288 12.34 13.51 13.57
N MET A 289 13.33 13.55 12.67
CA MET A 289 14.69 13.08 12.99
C MET A 289 15.34 13.91 14.12
N ALA A 290 15.18 15.24 14.11
CA ALA A 290 15.68 16.11 15.17
C ALA A 290 15.10 15.73 16.54
N LYS A 291 13.78 15.48 16.62
CA LYS A 291 13.13 15.00 17.85
C LYS A 291 13.74 13.69 18.32
N PHE A 292 13.93 12.73 17.42
CA PHE A 292 14.53 11.45 17.76
C PHE A 292 15.97 11.60 18.29
N ILE A 293 16.80 12.37 17.58
CA ILE A 293 18.18 12.66 17.96
C ILE A 293 18.25 13.25 19.37
N ARG A 294 17.45 14.28 19.63
CA ARG A 294 17.42 15.02 20.89
C ARG A 294 17.07 14.16 22.10
N HIS A 295 16.24 13.14 21.91
CA HIS A 295 15.73 12.35 23.03
C HIS A 295 16.37 10.97 23.19
N PHE A 296 16.93 10.40 22.12
CA PHE A 296 17.28 8.98 22.10
C PHE A 296 18.71 8.69 21.64
N THR A 297 19.52 9.71 21.37
CA THR A 297 20.90 9.53 20.89
C THR A 297 21.88 10.37 21.69
N LYS A 298 23.18 10.10 21.51
CA LYS A 298 24.27 10.93 22.02
C LYS A 298 24.77 11.98 21.00
N LEU A 299 24.10 12.15 19.86
CA LEU A 299 24.43 13.19 18.88
C LEU A 299 24.06 14.59 19.40
N ASP A 300 24.78 15.61 18.95
CA ASP A 300 24.46 17.01 19.24
C ASP A 300 23.23 17.44 18.40
N ALA A 301 22.08 17.53 19.07
CA ALA A 301 20.82 17.91 18.44
C ALA A 301 20.83 19.35 17.91
N ASP A 302 21.54 20.27 18.57
CA ASP A 302 21.58 21.65 18.15
C ASP A 302 22.52 21.82 16.95
N ALA A 303 23.59 21.01 16.86
CA ALA A 303 24.40 20.91 15.65
C ALA A 303 23.60 20.33 14.48
N PHE A 304 22.74 19.33 14.73
CA PHE A 304 21.86 18.80 13.71
C PHE A 304 20.89 19.86 13.18
N ASP A 305 20.22 20.61 14.07
CA ASP A 305 19.27 21.66 13.73
C ASP A 305 19.89 22.77 12.86
N ARG A 306 21.19 23.06 13.05
CA ARG A 306 21.93 23.99 12.19
C ARG A 306 22.34 23.40 10.84
N ALA A 307 22.58 22.08 10.78
CA ALA A 307 23.13 21.43 9.61
C ALA A 307 22.04 21.03 8.60
N TRP A 308 20.95 20.40 9.05
CA TRP A 308 19.98 19.77 8.14
C TRP A 308 19.33 20.71 7.10
N PRO A 309 19.16 22.03 7.33
CA PRO A 309 18.62 22.92 6.29
C PRO A 309 19.47 22.96 5.00
N SER A 310 20.75 22.60 5.09
CA SER A 310 21.69 22.52 3.97
C SER A 310 21.80 21.14 3.32
N PHE A 311 21.21 20.10 3.93
CA PHE A 311 21.26 18.76 3.36
C PHE A 311 20.49 18.68 2.05
N ARG A 312 21.01 17.88 1.12
CA ARG A 312 20.35 17.59 -0.14
C ARG A 312 19.01 16.90 0.11
N ARG A 313 18.02 17.22 -0.73
CA ARG A 313 16.64 16.71 -0.61
C ARG A 313 16.32 15.58 -1.59
N ASP A 314 17.25 15.23 -2.46
CA ASP A 314 17.10 14.29 -3.57
C ASP A 314 16.95 12.82 -3.14
N GLY A 315 17.01 12.50 -1.83
CA GLY A 315 16.94 11.13 -1.32
C GLY A 315 18.35 10.58 -1.08
N PRO A 316 19.05 10.07 -2.12
CA PRO A 316 20.40 9.54 -1.98
C PRO A 316 21.40 10.54 -1.38
N GLY A 317 21.41 11.78 -1.86
CA GLY A 317 22.30 12.81 -1.34
C GLY A 317 21.96 13.21 0.09
N GLY A 318 20.67 13.28 0.42
CA GLY A 318 20.20 13.53 1.78
C GLY A 318 20.58 12.43 2.77
N ILE A 319 20.53 11.16 2.35
CA ILE A 319 21.01 10.02 3.15
C ILE A 319 22.51 10.15 3.40
N ASP A 320 23.30 10.45 2.35
CA ASP A 320 24.75 10.62 2.49
C ASP A 320 25.07 11.77 3.46
N ASP A 321 24.46 12.94 3.28
CA ASP A 321 24.70 14.11 4.14
C ASP A 321 24.35 13.80 5.60
N PHE A 322 23.22 13.14 5.83
CA PHE A 322 22.78 12.75 7.16
C PHE A 322 23.65 11.66 7.80
N ALA A 323 24.06 10.66 7.02
CA ALA A 323 24.93 9.59 7.50
C ALA A 323 26.28 10.14 7.94
N HIS A 324 26.89 11.03 7.16
CA HIS A 324 28.15 11.69 7.50
C HIS A 324 28.02 12.60 8.73
N PHE A 325 26.87 13.25 8.92
CA PHE A 325 26.59 13.98 10.16
C PHE A 325 26.59 13.05 11.37
N CYS A 326 25.95 11.88 11.26
CA CYS A 326 25.90 10.91 12.36
C CYS A 326 27.27 10.31 12.68
N HIS A 327 28.06 9.99 11.65
CA HIS A 327 29.39 9.41 11.80
C HIS A 327 30.22 9.63 10.53
N LYS A 328 31.47 10.06 10.65
CA LYS A 328 32.35 10.33 9.49
C LYS A 328 32.58 9.11 8.60
N GLU A 329 32.61 7.93 9.20
CA GLU A 329 32.78 6.63 8.51
C GLU A 329 31.45 5.87 8.34
N ALA A 330 30.31 6.59 8.33
CA ALA A 330 29.02 5.93 8.15
C ALA A 330 28.94 5.21 6.79
N VAL A 331 28.32 4.03 6.80
CA VAL A 331 28.13 3.22 5.59
C VAL A 331 26.66 3.19 5.21
N THR A 332 26.32 3.90 4.14
CA THR A 332 24.97 3.93 3.54
C THR A 332 24.79 2.75 2.60
N ARG A 333 23.57 2.19 2.52
CA ARG A 333 23.25 1.14 1.55
C ARG A 333 22.90 1.75 0.20
N ASP A 334 23.15 1.01 -0.86
CA ASP A 334 22.74 1.34 -2.24
C ASP A 334 22.45 0.03 -2.96
N GLU A 335 21.39 -0.66 -2.54
CA GLU A 335 21.04 -1.99 -3.02
C GLU A 335 20.31 -1.89 -4.37
N PRO A 336 20.87 -2.46 -5.45
CA PRO A 336 20.22 -2.46 -6.75
C PRO A 336 18.95 -3.32 -6.72
N ASN A 337 17.91 -2.88 -7.42
CA ASN A 337 16.63 -3.56 -7.48
C ASN A 337 15.90 -3.37 -8.82
N VAL A 338 14.85 -4.17 -9.04
CA VAL A 338 14.05 -4.15 -10.28
C VAL A 338 13.41 -2.79 -10.56
N GLY A 339 13.07 -2.03 -9.52
CA GLY A 339 12.48 -0.70 -9.67
C GLY A 339 13.43 0.28 -10.36
N ASN A 340 14.74 0.19 -10.11
CA ASN A 340 15.74 0.99 -10.81
C ASN A 340 15.70 0.77 -12.34
N VAL A 341 15.54 -0.49 -12.76
CA VAL A 341 15.46 -0.86 -14.18
C VAL A 341 14.14 -0.39 -14.79
N LEU A 342 13.03 -0.60 -14.10
CA LEU A 342 11.70 -0.23 -14.59
C LEU A 342 11.55 1.28 -14.80
N VAL A 343 12.14 2.09 -13.94
CA VAL A 343 12.08 3.56 -14.04
C VAL A 343 12.91 4.08 -15.17
N ALA A 344 14.14 3.57 -15.33
CA ALA A 344 14.99 3.93 -16.47
C ALA A 344 14.30 3.55 -17.79
N LEU A 345 13.72 2.36 -17.89
CA LEU A 345 12.94 1.93 -19.06
C LEU A 345 11.70 2.79 -19.28
N GLY A 346 10.92 3.08 -18.23
CA GLY A 346 9.73 3.93 -18.30
C GLY A 346 10.05 5.32 -18.85
N LYS A 347 11.04 5.99 -18.27
CA LYS A 347 11.53 7.30 -18.77
C LYS A 347 11.97 7.23 -20.22
N GLN A 348 12.69 6.18 -20.61
CA GLN A 348 13.15 6.02 -21.99
C GLN A 348 11.99 5.82 -22.97
N LEU A 349 10.94 5.11 -22.57
CA LEU A 349 9.71 4.92 -23.35
C LEU A 349 8.88 6.20 -23.46
N ASP A 350 8.85 7.00 -22.39
CA ASP A 350 8.12 8.27 -22.30
C ASP A 350 8.91 9.46 -22.90
N GLY A 351 10.14 9.22 -23.36
CA GLY A 351 11.01 10.25 -23.93
C GLY A 351 11.65 11.20 -22.90
N GLU A 352 11.61 10.84 -21.62
CA GLU A 352 12.25 11.59 -20.54
C GLU A 352 13.76 11.31 -20.44
N HIS A 353 14.50 12.28 -19.88
CA HIS A 353 15.93 12.13 -19.67
C HIS A 353 16.22 11.26 -18.43
N VAL A 354 16.98 10.19 -18.64
CA VAL A 354 17.56 9.37 -17.57
C VAL A 354 18.87 10.00 -17.12
N THR A 355 18.98 10.35 -15.84
CA THR A 355 20.20 10.92 -15.28
C THR A 355 21.32 9.87 -15.21
N LYS A 356 22.58 10.32 -15.09
CA LYS A 356 23.74 9.42 -14.94
C LYS A 356 23.59 8.48 -13.74
N GLN A 357 23.12 8.98 -12.61
CA GLN A 357 22.90 8.18 -11.40
C GLN A 357 21.79 7.13 -11.60
N GLU A 358 20.67 7.49 -12.23
CA GLU A 358 19.58 6.55 -12.55
C GLU A 358 20.05 5.48 -13.54
N SER A 359 20.87 5.85 -14.54
CA SER A 359 21.45 4.92 -15.50
C SER A 359 22.41 3.93 -14.81
N GLU A 360 23.31 4.42 -13.95
CA GLU A 360 24.20 3.56 -13.18
C GLU A 360 23.44 2.64 -12.22
N ALA A 361 22.40 3.14 -11.56
CA ALA A 361 21.52 2.35 -10.69
C ALA A 361 20.76 1.28 -11.48
N ALA A 362 20.24 1.60 -12.67
CA ALA A 362 19.59 0.65 -13.56
C ALA A 362 20.54 -0.44 -14.04
N ILE A 363 21.77 -0.10 -14.43
CA ILE A 363 22.79 -1.08 -14.82
C ILE A 363 23.08 -2.04 -13.66
N ARG A 364 23.28 -1.54 -12.44
CA ARG A 364 23.44 -2.40 -11.26
C ARG A 364 22.20 -3.23 -10.97
N GLY A 365 21.01 -2.68 -11.21
CA GLY A 365 19.72 -3.37 -11.15
C GLY A 365 19.65 -4.63 -12.03
N LEU A 366 20.29 -4.62 -13.21
CA LEU A 366 20.36 -5.78 -14.09
C LEU A 366 21.13 -6.97 -13.49
N ASP A 367 21.94 -6.74 -12.47
CA ASP A 367 22.70 -7.79 -11.79
C ASP A 367 21.93 -8.45 -10.64
N ASP A 368 20.81 -7.86 -10.21
CA ASP A 368 19.93 -8.44 -9.19
C ASP A 368 19.27 -9.73 -9.71
N PRO A 369 19.36 -10.86 -8.98
CA PRO A 369 18.77 -12.13 -9.39
C PRO A 369 17.28 -12.07 -9.70
N MET A 370 16.49 -11.29 -8.95
CA MET A 370 15.06 -11.13 -9.23
C MET A 370 14.83 -10.40 -10.54
N THR A 371 15.60 -9.35 -10.79
CA THR A 371 15.57 -8.58 -12.05
C THR A 371 16.00 -9.43 -13.25
N ARG A 372 17.03 -10.27 -13.11
CA ARG A 372 17.43 -11.22 -14.16
C ARG A 372 16.35 -12.25 -14.46
N ASN A 373 15.68 -12.76 -13.43
CA ASN A 373 14.55 -13.68 -13.61
C ASN A 373 13.37 -13.00 -14.31
N PHE A 374 13.07 -11.75 -13.94
CA PHE A 374 12.07 -10.92 -14.61
C PHE A 374 12.39 -10.72 -16.10
N LEU A 375 13.62 -10.32 -16.46
CA LEU A 375 14.03 -10.10 -17.84
C LEU A 375 14.07 -11.39 -18.68
N LYS A 376 14.48 -12.52 -18.09
CA LYS A 376 14.40 -13.83 -18.77
C LYS A 376 12.95 -14.23 -19.08
N GLY A 377 12.00 -13.86 -18.21
CA GLY A 377 10.57 -14.04 -18.47
C GLY A 377 10.08 -13.21 -19.67
N LEU A 378 10.60 -11.99 -19.82
CA LEU A 378 10.31 -11.11 -20.97
C LEU A 378 10.86 -11.66 -22.30
N GLN A 379 12.09 -12.19 -22.30
CA GLN A 379 12.78 -12.66 -23.52
C GLN A 379 12.30 -14.02 -24.07
N ARG A 380 11.52 -14.79 -23.30
CA ARG A 380 10.96 -16.08 -23.74
C ARG A 380 9.65 -15.93 -24.54
N ARG A 381 9.33 -14.70 -24.94
CA ARG A 381 8.26 -14.30 -25.85
C ARG A 381 8.87 -13.67 -27.09
#